data_AF-A0A9X3AET6-F1
#
_entry.id   AF-A0A9X3AET6-F1
#
_cell.length_a   1.000
_cell.length_b   1.000
_cell.length_c   1.000
_cell.angle_alpha   90.00
_cell.angle_beta   90.00
_cell.angle_gamma   90.00
#
_symmetry.space_group_name_H-M   'P 1'
#
loop_
_entity.id
_entity.type
_entity.pdbx_description
1 polymer ?
#
loop_
_entity_poly.entity_id
_entity_poly.type
_entity_poly.pdbx_seq_one_letter_code
_entity_poly.pdbx_strand_id
1 'polypeptide(L)'
;MNDLLTLWSANTAVSAAIWLVLAMTLLYFGRNPAHRILLTGGHGLRHVLRMASRALSQLERHLTKRNREVLLAAARNDAERRIEREFARIQTLVARDLSGYPALHRQISTAIDSVENSYRESGDSAPLPPAWGEVVNTIAALPSHGDPAVAKILSNIKDAVHDTHKETLKTWQTSADQRHKLLAKMQPEWRTLNGKMDEVARTIDNLDNRTHQLDKQMQQYEEVRRGEDAAVRSLTSSSLTQFFIAGLVLAIALLGGLINFQLIAMPMSEMVGGTSYIGSVKTSDIAALVIILIEIAMGLFLLESLRITRLFPIISSMDDQMRRRMMIISLSILCILAGIEASLAYMRDLLALDKEALQQSLSMAANASGVAASNAEFRWIPSIGQMVMGFILPFALAFIAIPLESFIHSLRTVLGLALVAVIRLVAIAARLLGNLAGHSATLLTHAYDLLIMLPLSIERLFSRKREAATAVQFADSQTTDELADAIPDVAAEEKRSRKSRSKNNSNNSNNSNNSGDAAVAAA
;
A
#
# COMPACT_ATOMS: atom_id res chain seq x y z
N MET A 1 -36.03 4.38 -51.80
CA MET A 1 -36.51 3.15 -51.09
C MET A 1 -37.92 2.76 -51.50
N ASN A 2 -38.84 3.69 -51.81
CA ASN A 2 -40.21 3.34 -52.23
C ASN A 2 -40.31 2.68 -53.63
N ASP A 3 -39.40 2.96 -54.56
CA ASP A 3 -39.44 2.35 -55.92
C ASP A 3 -39.05 0.86 -55.97
N LEU A 4 -38.35 0.35 -54.96
CA LEU A 4 -38.07 -1.09 -54.83
C LEU A 4 -39.32 -1.87 -54.36
N LEU A 5 -40.23 -1.21 -53.65
CA LEU A 5 -41.44 -1.81 -53.11
C LEU A 5 -42.60 -1.85 -54.11
N THR A 6 -42.54 -1.12 -55.23
CA THR A 6 -43.57 -1.08 -56.29
C THR A 6 -43.16 -1.77 -57.59
N LEU A 7 -42.00 -2.45 -57.60
CA LEU A 7 -41.36 -3.02 -58.78
C LEU A 7 -42.22 -4.04 -59.54
N TRP A 8 -43.16 -4.70 -58.85
CA TRP A 8 -44.06 -5.70 -59.43
C TRP A 8 -45.50 -5.21 -59.65
N SER A 9 -45.94 -4.12 -59.00
CA SER A 9 -47.27 -3.53 -59.23
C SER A 9 -47.40 -2.11 -58.64
N ALA A 10 -48.21 -1.26 -59.28
CA ALA A 10 -48.53 0.10 -58.81
C ALA A 10 -49.25 0.15 -57.44
N ASN A 11 -49.87 -0.97 -57.02
CA ASN A 11 -50.47 -1.11 -55.71
C ASN A 11 -49.46 -1.68 -54.71
N THR A 12 -49.04 -0.87 -53.74
CA THR A 12 -48.03 -1.20 -52.73
C THR A 12 -48.36 -2.47 -51.94
N ALA A 13 -49.64 -2.76 -51.70
CA ALA A 13 -50.08 -3.95 -50.99
C ALA A 13 -49.82 -5.26 -51.77
N VAL A 14 -50.01 -5.24 -53.09
CA VAL A 14 -49.86 -6.43 -53.94
C VAL A 14 -48.38 -6.75 -54.16
N SER A 15 -47.58 -5.73 -54.44
CA SER A 15 -46.13 -5.88 -54.56
C SER A 15 -45.49 -6.34 -53.24
N ALA A 16 -45.96 -5.83 -52.09
CA ALA A 16 -45.54 -6.33 -50.77
C ALA A 16 -45.92 -7.80 -50.53
N ALA A 17 -47.11 -8.23 -50.96
CA ALA A 17 -47.53 -9.63 -50.85
C ALA A 17 -46.67 -10.57 -51.72
N ILE A 18 -46.33 -10.16 -52.94
CA ILE A 18 -45.46 -10.93 -53.84
C ILE A 18 -44.04 -11.04 -53.25
N TRP A 19 -43.49 -9.93 -52.74
CA TRP A 19 -42.20 -9.92 -52.04
C TRP A 19 -42.22 -10.81 -50.79
N LEU A 20 -43.32 -10.83 -50.04
CA LEU A 20 -43.48 -11.69 -48.87
C LEU A 20 -43.47 -13.17 -49.27
N VAL A 21 -44.20 -13.55 -50.31
CA VAL A 21 -44.21 -14.94 -50.83
C VAL A 21 -42.83 -15.35 -51.35
N LEU A 22 -42.14 -14.48 -52.08
CA LEU A 22 -40.81 -14.73 -52.62
C LEU A 22 -39.76 -14.83 -51.51
N ALA A 23 -39.84 -13.96 -50.49
CA ALA A 23 -39.03 -14.09 -49.29
C ALA A 23 -39.32 -15.41 -48.54
N MET A 24 -40.59 -15.82 -48.47
CA MET A 24 -41.00 -17.06 -47.79
C MET A 24 -40.46 -18.32 -48.48
N THR A 25 -40.53 -18.38 -49.80
CA THR A 25 -40.00 -19.51 -50.58
C THR A 25 -38.47 -19.58 -50.51
N LEU A 26 -37.80 -18.43 -50.53
CA LEU A 26 -36.35 -18.33 -50.32
C LEU A 26 -35.96 -18.84 -48.92
N LEU A 27 -36.69 -18.40 -47.87
CA LEU A 27 -36.48 -18.88 -46.50
C LEU A 27 -36.73 -20.39 -46.37
N TYR A 28 -37.75 -20.92 -47.04
CA TYR A 28 -38.06 -22.36 -47.00
C TYR A 28 -36.94 -23.21 -47.62
N PHE A 29 -36.44 -22.83 -48.80
CA PHE A 29 -35.34 -23.54 -49.46
C PHE A 29 -34.02 -23.40 -48.69
N GLY A 30 -33.84 -22.27 -48.00
CA GLY A 30 -32.67 -21.97 -47.16
C GLY A 30 -32.66 -22.61 -45.76
N ARG A 31 -33.70 -23.37 -45.37
CA ARG A 31 -33.86 -23.87 -44.00
C ARG A 31 -32.66 -24.67 -43.48
N ASN A 32 -32.27 -25.71 -44.20
CA ASN A 32 -31.16 -26.58 -43.80
C ASN A 32 -29.81 -25.85 -43.72
N PRO A 33 -29.38 -25.06 -44.73
CA PRO A 33 -28.14 -24.30 -44.62
C PRO A 33 -28.20 -23.23 -43.51
N ALA A 34 -29.35 -22.56 -43.31
CA ALA A 34 -29.53 -21.58 -42.24
C ALA A 34 -29.38 -22.20 -40.83
N HIS A 35 -30.07 -23.32 -40.56
CA HIS A 35 -29.93 -24.04 -39.29
C HIS A 35 -28.49 -24.48 -39.05
N ARG A 36 -27.83 -25.01 -40.09
CA ARG A 36 -26.45 -25.45 -39.98
C ARG A 36 -25.53 -24.29 -39.64
N ILE A 37 -25.63 -23.16 -40.34
CA ILE A 37 -24.78 -21.97 -40.10
C ILE A 37 -25.03 -21.38 -38.71
N LEU A 38 -26.28 -21.29 -38.27
CA LEU A 38 -26.62 -20.74 -36.94
C LEU A 38 -26.09 -21.62 -35.82
N LEU A 39 -26.31 -22.94 -35.90
CA LEU A 39 -25.87 -23.87 -34.88
C LEU A 39 -24.36 -24.08 -34.89
N THR A 40 -23.72 -24.29 -36.05
CA THR A 40 -22.26 -24.44 -36.12
C THR A 40 -21.54 -23.14 -35.78
N GLY A 41 -22.08 -21.98 -36.18
CA GLY A 41 -21.57 -20.67 -35.81
C GLY A 41 -21.66 -20.42 -34.31
N GLY A 42 -22.84 -20.63 -33.71
CA GLY A 42 -23.05 -20.47 -32.27
C GLY A 42 -22.23 -21.44 -31.42
N HIS A 43 -22.20 -22.72 -31.80
CA HIS A 43 -21.36 -23.71 -31.13
C HIS A 43 -19.87 -23.44 -31.34
N GLY A 44 -19.43 -23.05 -32.54
CA GLY A 44 -18.05 -22.67 -32.83
C GLY A 44 -17.60 -21.49 -31.98
N LEU A 45 -18.41 -20.42 -31.93
CA LEU A 45 -18.17 -19.24 -31.11
C LEU A 45 -18.10 -19.60 -29.62
N ARG A 46 -19.01 -20.46 -29.15
CA ARG A 46 -18.96 -20.99 -27.78
C ARG A 46 -17.67 -21.75 -27.47
N HIS A 47 -17.17 -22.58 -28.39
CA HIS A 47 -15.93 -23.33 -28.19
C HIS A 47 -14.72 -22.39 -28.11
N VAL A 48 -14.60 -21.43 -29.03
CA VAL A 48 -13.52 -20.43 -29.02
C VAL A 48 -13.52 -19.63 -27.72
N LEU A 49 -14.69 -19.13 -27.29
CA LEU A 49 -14.82 -18.37 -26.03
C LEU A 49 -14.50 -19.22 -24.79
N ARG A 50 -14.84 -20.52 -24.80
CA ARG A 50 -14.44 -21.45 -23.72
C ARG A 50 -12.94 -21.72 -23.70
N MET A 51 -12.31 -21.87 -24.87
CA MET A 51 -10.85 -22.01 -24.96
C MET A 51 -10.14 -20.74 -24.46
N ALA A 52 -10.59 -19.56 -24.90
CA ALA A 52 -10.08 -18.29 -24.44
C ALA A 52 -10.19 -18.16 -22.91
N SER A 53 -11.35 -18.51 -22.33
CA SER A 53 -11.52 -18.49 -20.88
C SER A 53 -10.55 -19.42 -20.15
N ARG A 54 -10.31 -20.64 -20.66
CA ARG A 54 -9.33 -21.57 -20.05
C ARG A 54 -7.91 -21.01 -20.13
N ALA A 55 -7.53 -20.43 -21.26
CA ALA A 55 -6.23 -19.78 -21.43
C ALA A 55 -6.06 -18.61 -20.46
N LEU A 56 -7.08 -17.74 -20.32
CA LEU A 56 -7.05 -16.65 -19.36
C LEU A 56 -6.98 -17.14 -17.91
N SER A 57 -7.71 -18.20 -17.54
CA SER A 57 -7.61 -18.82 -16.21
C SER A 57 -6.23 -19.42 -15.93
N GLN A 58 -5.52 -19.92 -16.96
CA GLN A 58 -4.14 -20.36 -16.81
C GLN A 58 -3.20 -19.17 -16.63
N LEU A 59 -3.36 -18.10 -17.43
CA LEU A 59 -2.59 -16.87 -17.30
C LEU A 59 -2.76 -16.23 -15.92
N GLU A 60 -3.98 -16.21 -15.39
CA GLU A 60 -4.31 -15.74 -14.04
C GLU A 60 -3.49 -16.47 -12.97
N ARG A 61 -3.40 -17.81 -13.05
CA ARG A 61 -2.61 -18.62 -12.09
C ARG A 61 -1.12 -18.31 -12.19
N HIS A 62 -0.59 -18.18 -13.41
CA HIS A 62 0.82 -17.83 -13.62
C HIS A 62 1.15 -16.45 -13.07
N LEU A 63 0.30 -15.45 -13.33
CA LEU A 63 0.48 -14.10 -12.82
C LEU A 63 0.35 -14.02 -11.30
N THR A 64 -0.58 -14.77 -10.70
CA THR A 64 -0.73 -14.83 -9.24
C THR A 64 0.53 -15.40 -8.59
N LYS A 65 1.10 -16.47 -9.17
CA LYS A 65 2.36 -17.06 -8.70
C LYS A 65 3.52 -16.09 -8.85
N ARG A 66 3.67 -15.45 -10.02
CA ARG A 66 4.73 -14.47 -10.28
C ARG A 66 4.63 -13.25 -9.37
N ASN A 67 3.42 -12.73 -9.13
CA ASN A 67 3.20 -11.61 -8.22
C ASN A 67 3.59 -11.98 -6.78
N ARG A 68 3.25 -13.20 -6.33
CA ARG A 68 3.68 -13.72 -5.02
C ARG A 68 5.21 -13.80 -4.93
N GLU A 69 5.87 -14.36 -5.93
CA GLU A 69 7.34 -14.49 -5.98
C GLU A 69 8.03 -13.12 -5.95
N VAL A 70 7.54 -12.16 -6.74
CA VAL A 70 8.10 -10.80 -6.78
C VAL A 70 7.89 -10.07 -5.45
N LEU A 71 6.71 -10.21 -4.82
CA LEU A 71 6.42 -9.61 -3.52
C LEU A 71 7.33 -10.18 -2.43
N LEU A 72 7.49 -11.50 -2.38
CA LEU A 72 8.38 -12.16 -1.42
C LEU A 72 9.84 -11.80 -1.65
N ALA A 73 10.30 -11.76 -2.91
CA ALA A 73 11.66 -11.35 -3.23
C ALA A 73 11.93 -9.89 -2.82
N ALA A 74 11.00 -8.98 -3.07
CA ALA A 74 11.12 -7.58 -2.64
C ALA A 74 11.14 -7.46 -1.12
N ALA A 75 10.20 -8.11 -0.42
CA ALA A 75 10.14 -8.09 1.04
C ALA A 75 11.40 -8.71 1.68
N ARG A 76 11.93 -9.79 1.09
CA ARG A 76 13.18 -10.42 1.51
C ARG A 76 14.36 -9.45 1.38
N ASN A 77 14.52 -8.80 0.23
CA ASN A 77 15.60 -7.84 0.01
C ASN A 77 15.52 -6.65 0.97
N ASP A 78 14.31 -6.16 1.26
CA ASP A 78 14.12 -5.05 2.19
C ASP A 78 14.40 -5.46 3.64
N ALA A 79 14.01 -6.67 4.04
CA ALA A 79 14.33 -7.24 5.34
C ALA A 79 15.83 -7.48 5.51
N GLU A 80 16.51 -8.06 4.51
CA GLU A 80 17.98 -8.25 4.51
C GLU A 80 18.71 -6.91 4.71
N ARG A 81 18.32 -5.88 3.97
CA ARG A 81 18.89 -4.53 4.12
C ARG A 81 18.60 -3.89 5.48
N ARG A 82 17.46 -4.18 6.10
CA ARG A 82 17.13 -3.68 7.46
C ARG A 82 18.02 -4.35 8.50
N ILE A 83 18.13 -5.68 8.41
CA ILE A 83 18.96 -6.51 9.27
C ILE A 83 20.44 -6.12 9.14
N GLU A 84 20.96 -6.00 7.92
CA GLU A 84 22.36 -5.60 7.66
C GLU A 84 22.68 -4.24 8.28
N ARG A 85 21.77 -3.26 8.16
CA ARG A 85 21.94 -1.94 8.78
C ARG A 85 21.93 -2.02 10.31
N GLU A 86 21.08 -2.87 10.89
CA GLU A 86 21.05 -3.04 12.34
C GLU A 86 22.30 -3.75 12.84
N PHE A 87 22.79 -4.76 12.13
CA PHE A 87 24.08 -5.38 12.43
C PHE A 87 25.24 -4.39 12.36
N ALA A 88 25.31 -3.55 11.32
CA ALA A 88 26.34 -2.52 11.22
C ALA A 88 26.24 -1.50 12.37
N ARG A 89 25.03 -1.12 12.79
CA ARG A 89 24.80 -0.26 13.95
C ARG A 89 25.23 -0.92 15.26
N ILE A 90 24.89 -2.18 15.47
CA ILE A 90 25.33 -2.93 16.65
C ILE A 90 26.85 -3.07 16.65
N GLN A 91 27.45 -3.40 15.51
CA GLN A 91 28.90 -3.51 15.37
C GLN A 91 29.62 -2.20 15.72
N THR A 92 29.14 -1.06 15.20
CA THR A 92 29.72 0.24 15.54
C THR A 92 29.55 0.61 17.01
N LEU A 93 28.42 0.25 17.63
CA LEU A 93 28.19 0.46 19.06
C LEU A 93 29.12 -0.42 19.91
N VAL A 94 29.20 -1.71 19.60
CA VAL A 94 30.07 -2.67 20.28
C VAL A 94 31.55 -2.29 20.10
N ALA A 95 31.98 -1.90 18.90
CA ALA A 95 33.35 -1.46 18.66
C ALA A 95 33.70 -0.20 19.46
N ARG A 96 32.79 0.78 19.52
CA ARG A 96 32.94 1.99 20.34
C ARG A 96 33.02 1.63 21.83
N ASP A 97 32.12 0.80 22.31
CA ASP A 97 32.01 0.52 23.75
C ASP A 97 33.14 -0.41 24.23
N LEU A 98 33.57 -1.39 23.41
CA LEU A 98 34.77 -2.20 23.67
C LEU A 98 36.05 -1.36 23.66
N SER A 99 36.14 -0.32 22.81
CA SER A 99 37.30 0.57 22.80
C SER A 99 37.38 1.46 24.06
N GLY A 100 36.23 1.82 24.64
CA GLY A 100 36.14 2.62 25.86
C GLY A 100 36.28 1.80 27.16
N TYR A 101 36.03 0.48 27.09
CA TYR A 101 36.02 -0.40 28.26
C TYR A 101 37.35 -0.41 29.04
N PRO A 102 38.54 -0.52 28.43
CA PRO A 102 39.81 -0.47 29.18
C PRO A 102 40.01 0.84 29.94
N ALA A 103 39.56 1.97 29.38
CA ALA A 103 39.66 3.27 30.04
C ALA A 103 38.69 3.37 31.22
N LEU A 104 37.45 2.90 31.06
CA LEU A 104 36.47 2.80 32.15
C LEU A 104 36.97 1.88 33.26
N HIS A 105 37.49 0.71 32.91
CA HIS A 105 38.05 -0.24 33.87
C HIS A 105 39.22 0.39 34.66
N ARG A 106 40.13 1.09 33.99
CA ARG A 106 41.22 1.81 34.65
C ARG A 106 40.71 2.89 35.60
N GLN A 107 39.73 3.69 35.19
CA GLN A 107 39.16 4.74 36.03
C GLN A 107 38.46 4.17 37.27
N ILE A 108 37.69 3.10 37.10
CA ILE A 108 37.03 2.38 38.20
C ILE A 108 38.09 1.84 39.17
N SER A 109 39.15 1.18 38.66
CA SER A 109 40.25 0.69 39.49
C SER A 109 40.95 1.82 40.25
N THR A 110 41.28 2.93 39.59
CA THR A 110 41.94 4.08 40.25
C THR A 110 41.04 4.72 41.31
N ALA A 111 39.74 4.83 41.05
CA ALA A 111 38.79 5.34 42.05
C ALA A 111 38.69 4.40 43.26
N ILE A 112 38.70 3.08 43.04
CA ILE A 112 38.73 2.09 44.13
C ILE A 112 40.02 2.22 44.93
N ASP A 113 41.18 2.28 44.28
CA ASP A 113 42.50 2.41 44.94
C ASP A 113 42.59 3.71 45.77
N SER A 114 42.04 4.82 45.25
CA SER A 114 42.04 6.12 45.94
C SER A 114 41.12 6.12 47.16
N VAL A 115 39.93 5.52 47.04
CA VAL A 115 39.00 5.31 48.15
C VAL A 115 39.65 4.43 49.23
N GLU A 116 40.32 3.35 48.83
CA GLU A 116 41.00 2.43 49.76
C GLU A 116 42.17 3.11 50.47
N ASN A 117 42.99 3.89 49.77
CA ASN A 117 44.08 4.65 50.37
C ASN A 117 43.57 5.72 51.35
N SER A 118 42.55 6.50 50.96
CA SER A 118 41.95 7.52 51.82
C SER A 118 41.32 6.89 53.09
N TYR A 119 40.74 5.70 52.95
CA TYR A 119 40.22 4.93 54.08
C TYR A 119 41.36 4.48 55.02
N ARG A 120 42.46 3.93 54.48
CA ARG A 120 43.63 3.53 55.27
C ARG A 120 44.25 4.71 56.02
N GLU A 121 44.42 5.85 55.36
CA GLU A 121 44.93 7.09 55.98
C GLU A 121 44.00 7.61 57.10
N SER A 122 42.68 7.41 56.97
CA SER A 122 41.73 7.77 58.03
C SER A 122 41.81 6.86 59.26
N GLY A 123 42.38 5.65 59.09
CA GLY A 123 42.50 4.63 60.13
C GLY A 123 43.65 4.84 61.11
N ASP A 124 44.57 5.78 60.87
CA ASP A 124 45.71 6.00 61.77
C ASP A 124 45.25 6.56 63.12
N SER A 125 45.65 5.86 64.18
CA SER A 125 45.20 6.02 65.56
C SER A 125 45.45 7.43 66.08
N ALA A 126 44.42 8.08 66.63
CA ALA A 126 44.59 9.33 67.35
C ALA A 126 45.40 9.02 68.62
N PRO A 127 46.22 9.95 69.13
CA PRO A 127 46.85 9.77 70.43
C PRO A 127 45.75 9.49 71.45
N LEU A 128 45.85 8.35 72.16
CA LEU A 128 44.99 8.05 73.30
C LEU A 128 45.08 9.24 74.27
N PRO A 129 43.98 9.67 74.89
CA PRO A 129 44.05 10.61 76.00
C PRO A 129 45.10 10.09 77.00
N PRO A 130 46.03 10.94 77.50
CA PRO A 130 47.08 10.47 78.38
C PRO A 130 46.48 9.69 79.54
N ALA A 131 47.17 8.64 79.98
CA ALA A 131 46.74 7.77 81.06
C ALA A 131 46.76 8.52 82.41
N TRP A 132 45.77 9.39 82.62
CA TRP A 132 45.62 10.22 83.82
C TRP A 132 45.53 9.41 85.12
N GLY A 133 45.20 8.11 85.04
CA GLY A 133 45.19 7.20 86.18
C GLY A 133 46.53 7.09 86.90
N GLU A 134 47.66 7.11 86.18
CA GLU A 134 49.00 7.04 86.80
C GLU A 134 49.42 8.36 87.46
N VAL A 135 49.10 9.49 86.82
CA VAL A 135 49.43 10.83 87.34
C VAL A 135 48.59 11.14 88.58
N VAL A 136 47.31 10.73 88.62
CA VAL A 136 46.45 10.91 89.80
C VAL A 136 46.85 9.97 90.94
N ASN A 137 47.23 8.72 90.65
CA ASN A 137 47.72 7.77 91.67
C ASN A 137 49.05 8.21 92.29
N THR A 138 49.95 8.80 91.50
CA THR A 138 51.22 9.36 92.01
C THR A 138 51.00 10.63 92.85
N ILE A 139 49.99 11.44 92.53
CA ILE A 139 49.57 12.59 93.35
C ILE A 139 48.93 12.14 94.67
N ALA A 140 48.09 11.10 94.64
CA ALA A 140 47.44 10.55 95.84
C ALA A 140 48.43 9.90 96.84
N ALA A 141 49.64 9.55 96.38
CA ALA A 141 50.69 8.95 97.20
C ALA A 141 51.61 9.97 97.91
N LEU A 142 51.45 11.29 97.67
CA LEU A 142 52.29 12.33 98.27
C LEU A 142 51.78 12.77 99.67
N PRO A 143 52.65 12.88 100.70
CA PRO A 143 52.24 13.20 102.07
C PRO A 143 51.76 14.65 102.21
N SER A 144 50.62 14.83 102.89
CA SER A 144 49.86 16.08 102.98
C SER A 144 50.18 16.89 104.25
N HIS A 145 51.37 17.50 104.36
CA HIS A 145 51.67 18.42 105.47
C HIS A 145 52.45 19.67 105.02
N GLY A 146 51.73 20.80 104.93
CA GLY A 146 52.14 22.14 105.40
C GLY A 146 53.27 22.93 104.74
N ASP A 147 54.05 22.39 103.79
CA ASP A 147 55.21 23.10 103.24
C ASP A 147 54.86 23.91 101.96
N PRO A 148 55.12 25.23 101.88
CA PRO A 148 54.89 26.03 100.67
C PRO A 148 55.58 25.47 99.41
N ALA A 149 56.65 24.69 99.56
CA ALA A 149 57.28 23.96 98.47
C ALA A 149 56.37 22.87 97.86
N VAL A 150 55.64 22.11 98.68
CA VAL A 150 54.71 21.05 98.23
C VAL A 150 53.47 21.65 97.56
N ALA A 151 52.94 22.76 98.09
CA ALA A 151 51.84 23.48 97.46
C ALA A 151 52.23 24.02 96.06
N LYS A 152 53.47 24.50 95.90
CA LYS A 152 54.02 24.94 94.61
C LYS A 152 54.21 23.78 93.63
N ILE A 153 54.66 22.62 94.11
CA ILE A 153 54.79 21.40 93.28
C ILE A 153 53.40 20.91 92.83
N LEU A 154 52.41 20.86 93.73
CA LEU A 154 51.05 20.47 93.39
C LEU A 154 50.39 21.44 92.38
N SER A 155 50.66 22.74 92.52
CA SER A 155 50.25 23.77 91.55
C SER A 155 50.89 23.53 90.19
N ASN A 156 52.21 23.35 90.14
CA ASN A 156 52.93 23.12 88.88
C ASN A 156 52.47 21.82 88.19
N ILE A 157 52.16 20.77 88.96
CA ILE A 157 51.61 19.52 88.42
C ILE A 157 50.20 19.74 87.88
N LYS A 158 49.34 20.47 88.61
CA LYS A 158 48.00 20.83 88.15
C LYS A 158 48.05 21.66 86.86
N ASP A 159 48.96 22.62 86.77
CA ASP A 159 49.14 23.45 85.59
C ASP A 159 49.67 22.63 84.40
N ALA A 160 50.67 21.75 84.62
CA ALA A 160 51.18 20.83 83.60
C ALA A 160 50.12 19.83 83.12
N VAL A 161 49.28 19.31 84.02
CA VAL A 161 48.12 18.45 83.73
C VAL A 161 47.09 19.22 82.88
N HIS A 162 46.78 20.45 83.26
CA HIS A 162 45.83 21.27 82.52
C HIS A 162 46.34 21.62 81.12
N ASP A 163 47.63 21.93 80.99
CA ASP A 163 48.27 22.25 79.71
C ASP A 163 48.36 21.03 78.79
N THR A 164 48.80 19.87 79.31
CA THR A 164 48.85 18.63 78.52
C THR A 164 47.46 18.12 78.15
N HIS A 165 46.45 18.26 79.01
CA HIS A 165 45.05 17.98 78.65
C HIS A 165 44.58 18.87 77.50
N LYS A 166 44.83 20.18 77.59
CA LYS A 166 44.45 21.15 76.55
C LYS A 166 45.17 20.88 75.22
N GLU A 167 46.43 20.48 75.27
CA GLU A 167 47.23 20.10 74.10
C GLU A 167 46.76 18.77 73.48
N THR A 168 46.45 17.77 74.30
CA THR A 168 45.87 16.49 73.84
C THR A 168 44.49 16.71 73.22
N LEU A 169 43.65 17.54 73.84
CA LEU A 169 42.32 17.85 73.30
C LEU A 169 42.42 18.55 71.95
N LYS A 170 43.36 19.50 71.79
CA LYS A 170 43.64 20.16 70.50
C LYS A 170 44.15 19.18 69.45
N THR A 171 45.08 18.30 69.79
CA THR A 171 45.62 17.30 68.84
C THR A 171 44.54 16.29 68.45
N TRP A 172 43.69 15.87 69.39
CA TRP A 172 42.52 15.03 69.11
C TRP A 172 41.52 15.72 68.18
N GLN A 173 41.16 16.98 68.46
CA GLN A 173 40.26 17.77 67.60
C GLN A 173 40.83 17.92 66.19
N THR A 174 42.14 18.19 66.08
CA THR A 174 42.82 18.35 64.78
C THR A 174 42.87 17.04 64.01
N SER A 175 43.14 15.92 64.69
CA SER A 175 43.12 14.57 64.09
C SER A 175 41.70 14.16 63.65
N ALA A 176 40.68 14.47 64.45
CA ALA A 176 39.28 14.22 64.10
C ALA A 176 38.84 15.05 62.87
N ASP A 177 39.22 16.33 62.80
CA ASP A 177 38.97 17.18 61.63
C ASP A 177 39.68 16.65 60.37
N GLN A 178 40.93 16.20 60.50
CA GLN A 178 41.66 15.55 59.39
C GLN A 178 40.97 14.28 58.90
N ARG A 179 40.51 13.39 59.80
CA ARG A 179 39.73 12.20 59.40
C ARG A 179 38.43 12.58 58.70
N HIS A 180 37.69 13.53 59.24
CA HIS A 180 36.45 13.98 58.61
C HIS A 180 36.69 14.59 57.22
N LYS A 181 37.80 15.32 57.03
CA LYS A 181 38.22 15.82 55.71
C LYS A 181 38.57 14.69 54.74
N LEU A 182 39.29 13.66 55.18
CA LEU A 182 39.62 12.48 54.37
C LEU A 182 38.35 11.71 53.96
N LEU A 183 37.45 11.45 54.92
CA LEU A 183 36.16 10.81 54.64
C LEU A 183 35.27 11.65 53.71
N ALA A 184 35.26 12.98 53.87
CA ALA A 184 34.54 13.88 52.98
C ALA A 184 35.09 13.84 51.54
N LYS A 185 36.41 13.64 51.38
CA LYS A 185 37.08 13.52 50.08
C LYS A 185 36.74 12.22 49.35
N MET A 186 36.39 11.15 50.07
CA MET A 186 35.92 9.89 49.46
C MET A 186 34.52 10.00 48.84
N GLN A 187 33.67 10.89 49.36
CA GLN A 187 32.30 11.05 48.88
C GLN A 187 32.18 11.36 47.36
N PRO A 188 32.94 12.32 46.79
CA PRO A 188 32.92 12.58 45.35
C PRO A 188 33.47 11.40 44.52
N GLU A 189 34.43 10.63 45.02
CA GLU A 189 34.95 9.44 44.32
C GLU A 189 33.90 8.34 44.23
N TRP A 190 33.17 8.08 45.32
CA TRP A 190 32.01 7.16 45.31
C TRP A 190 30.92 7.60 44.33
N ARG A 191 30.61 8.89 44.27
CA ARG A 191 29.67 9.44 43.27
C ARG A 191 30.18 9.24 41.85
N THR A 192 31.48 9.40 41.63
CA THR A 192 32.10 9.22 40.31
C THR A 192 32.05 7.75 39.88
N LEU A 193 32.37 6.83 40.78
CA LEU A 193 32.26 5.39 40.56
C LEU A 193 30.83 5.00 40.20
N ASN A 194 29.84 5.47 40.96
CA ASN A 194 28.43 5.19 40.70
C ASN A 194 28.00 5.72 39.33
N GLY A 195 28.36 6.97 39.01
CA GLY A 195 28.05 7.58 37.71
C GLY A 195 28.68 6.82 36.53
N LYS A 196 29.87 6.24 36.71
CA LYS A 196 30.54 5.41 35.69
C LYS A 196 29.91 4.03 35.56
N MET A 197 29.48 3.43 36.66
CA MET A 197 28.74 2.16 36.62
C MET A 197 27.36 2.34 35.97
N ASP A 198 26.68 3.46 36.24
CA ASP A 198 25.43 3.84 35.56
C ASP A 198 25.62 4.04 34.05
N GLU A 199 26.77 4.60 33.64
CA GLU A 199 27.13 4.74 32.21
C GLU A 199 27.26 3.37 31.52
N VAL A 200 27.91 2.41 32.19
CA VAL A 200 28.03 1.00 31.71
C VAL A 200 26.68 0.29 31.69
N ALA A 201 25.86 0.46 32.73
CA ALA A 201 24.53 -0.13 32.77
C ALA A 201 23.66 0.35 31.59
N ARG A 202 23.68 1.66 31.31
CA ARG A 202 22.95 2.24 30.17
C ARG A 202 23.43 1.74 28.81
N THR A 203 24.73 1.53 28.61
CA THR A 203 25.23 0.97 27.33
C THR A 203 24.80 -0.48 27.16
N ILE A 204 24.83 -1.28 28.22
CA ILE A 204 24.34 -2.66 28.20
C ILE A 204 22.83 -2.70 27.91
N ASP A 205 22.02 -1.89 28.60
CA ASP A 205 20.58 -1.83 28.37
C ASP A 205 20.24 -1.41 26.93
N ASN A 206 21.00 -0.47 26.37
CA ASN A 206 20.83 -0.07 24.97
C ASN A 206 21.18 -1.18 23.98
N LEU A 207 22.23 -1.96 24.26
CA LEU A 207 22.63 -3.11 23.44
C LEU A 207 21.60 -4.24 23.52
N ASP A 208 21.06 -4.50 24.70
CA ASP A 208 20.02 -5.51 24.93
C ASP A 208 18.73 -5.17 24.16
N ASN A 209 18.25 -3.93 24.30
CA ASN A 209 17.09 -3.44 23.56
C ASN A 209 17.27 -3.55 22.04
N ARG A 210 18.47 -3.28 21.50
CA ARG A 210 18.77 -3.45 20.07
C ARG A 210 18.80 -4.90 19.64
N THR A 211 19.33 -5.78 20.48
CA THR A 211 19.34 -7.23 20.23
C THR A 211 17.91 -7.77 20.15
N HIS A 212 17.03 -7.34 21.04
CA HIS A 212 15.60 -7.67 20.98
C HIS A 212 14.90 -7.14 19.72
N GLN A 213 15.26 -5.95 19.25
CA GLN A 213 14.72 -5.43 17.98
C GLN A 213 15.22 -6.21 16.77
N LEU A 214 16.50 -6.59 16.77
CA LEU A 214 17.11 -7.42 15.74
C LEU A 214 16.44 -8.81 15.68
N ASP A 215 16.17 -9.42 16.83
CA ASP A 215 15.50 -10.72 16.91
C ASP A 215 14.10 -10.69 16.28
N LYS A 216 13.31 -9.65 16.58
CA LYS A 216 12.01 -9.41 15.92
C LYS A 216 12.13 -9.26 14.40
N GLN A 217 13.15 -8.55 13.93
CA GLN A 217 13.40 -8.39 12.50
C GLN A 217 13.82 -9.72 11.84
N MET A 218 14.60 -10.54 12.56
CA MET A 218 15.02 -11.86 12.09
C MET A 218 13.84 -12.83 12.02
N GLN A 219 12.93 -12.80 12.99
CA GLN A 219 11.70 -13.59 12.97
C GLN A 219 10.82 -13.22 11.77
N GLN A 220 10.61 -11.92 11.52
CA GLN A 220 9.86 -11.46 10.34
C GLN A 220 10.54 -11.89 9.02
N TYR A 221 11.88 -11.82 8.97
CA TYR A 221 12.63 -12.30 7.81
C TYR A 221 12.44 -13.81 7.59
N GLU A 222 12.43 -14.59 8.66
CA GLU A 222 12.22 -16.03 8.57
C GLU A 222 10.81 -16.39 8.07
N GLU A 223 9.76 -15.70 8.56
CA GLU A 223 8.38 -15.84 8.08
C GLU A 223 8.28 -15.52 6.57
N VAL A 224 8.90 -14.43 6.13
CA VAL A 224 8.96 -14.04 4.70
C VAL A 224 9.75 -15.07 3.89
N ARG A 225 10.86 -15.59 4.42
CA ARG A 225 11.71 -16.59 3.76
C ARG A 225 11.01 -17.94 3.61
N ARG A 226 10.24 -18.36 4.61
CA ARG A 226 9.39 -19.56 4.56
C ARG A 226 8.22 -19.39 3.58
N GLY A 227 7.91 -18.15 3.19
CA GLY A 227 6.87 -17.82 2.22
C GLY A 227 5.48 -18.12 2.76
N GLU A 228 5.29 -17.98 4.08
CA GLU A 228 4.02 -18.27 4.75
C GLU A 228 2.88 -17.40 4.18
N ASP A 229 1.69 -17.99 4.04
CA ASP A 229 0.53 -17.30 3.48
C ASP A 229 0.09 -16.10 4.35
N ALA A 230 0.37 -16.15 5.66
CA ALA A 230 0.14 -15.04 6.59
C ALA A 230 1.03 -13.83 6.25
N ALA A 231 2.33 -14.06 6.02
CA ALA A 231 3.28 -13.02 5.64
C ALA A 231 2.94 -12.40 4.28
N VAL A 232 2.55 -13.21 3.29
CA VAL A 232 2.11 -12.69 1.98
C VAL A 232 0.87 -11.81 2.13
N ARG A 233 -0.10 -12.24 2.96
CA ARG A 233 -1.35 -11.49 3.17
C ARG A 233 -1.11 -10.18 3.91
N SER A 234 -0.27 -10.16 4.93
CA SER A 234 0.08 -8.94 5.66
C SER A 234 0.82 -7.94 4.74
N LEU A 235 1.78 -8.40 3.94
CA LEU A 235 2.49 -7.58 2.95
C LEU A 235 1.55 -7.00 1.88
N THR A 236 0.60 -7.81 1.41
CA THR A 236 -0.40 -7.39 0.43
C THR A 236 -1.34 -6.32 1.02
N SER A 237 -1.82 -6.55 2.24
CA SER A 237 -2.66 -5.59 2.96
C SER A 237 -1.91 -4.29 3.24
N SER A 238 -0.65 -4.37 3.66
CA SER A 238 0.21 -3.21 3.91
C SER A 238 0.49 -2.40 2.65
N SER A 239 0.69 -3.08 1.51
CA SER A 239 0.87 -2.40 0.22
C SER A 239 -0.41 -1.68 -0.19
N LEU A 240 -1.58 -2.28 0.05
CA LEU A 240 -2.87 -1.68 -0.27
C LEU A 240 -3.15 -0.44 0.58
N THR A 241 -2.90 -0.50 1.90
CA THR A 241 -3.08 0.67 2.77
C THR A 241 -2.11 1.78 2.40
N GLN A 242 -0.84 1.46 2.12
CA GLN A 242 0.15 2.44 1.68
C GLN A 242 -0.23 3.09 0.34
N PHE A 243 -0.82 2.34 -0.60
CA PHE A 243 -1.32 2.88 -1.88
C PHE A 243 -2.39 3.94 -1.67
N PHE A 244 -3.39 3.67 -0.81
CA PHE A 244 -4.47 4.63 -0.55
C PHE A 244 -3.99 5.84 0.23
N ILE A 245 -3.14 5.65 1.26
CA ILE A 245 -2.59 6.76 2.04
C ILE A 245 -1.72 7.65 1.15
N ALA A 246 -0.77 7.06 0.41
CA ALA A 246 0.09 7.81 -0.50
C ALA A 246 -0.69 8.47 -1.64
N GLY A 247 -1.70 7.78 -2.19
CA GLY A 247 -2.58 8.34 -3.22
C GLY A 247 -3.42 9.51 -2.74
N LEU A 248 -3.93 9.47 -1.51
CA LEU A 248 -4.66 10.59 -0.90
C LEU A 248 -3.73 11.79 -0.69
N VAL A 249 -2.53 11.57 -0.16
CA VAL A 249 -1.54 12.64 0.00
C VAL A 249 -1.14 13.22 -1.36
N LEU A 250 -0.95 12.37 -2.39
CA LEU A 250 -0.64 12.81 -3.74
C LEU A 250 -1.80 13.62 -4.37
N ALA A 251 -3.06 13.28 -4.06
CA ALA A 251 -4.22 14.07 -4.49
C ALA A 251 -4.24 15.46 -3.83
N ILE A 252 -3.94 15.56 -2.54
CA ILE A 252 -3.79 16.86 -1.85
C ILE A 252 -2.64 17.67 -2.47
N ALA A 253 -1.53 17.02 -2.78
CA ALA A 253 -0.41 17.63 -3.48
C ALA A 253 -0.77 18.16 -4.87
N LEU A 254 -1.56 17.40 -5.65
CA LEU A 254 -2.08 17.87 -6.94
C LEU A 254 -2.98 19.09 -6.79
N LEU A 255 -3.81 19.17 -5.73
CA LEU A 255 -4.58 20.37 -5.41
C LEU A 255 -3.68 21.55 -5.07
N GLY A 256 -2.60 21.33 -4.30
CA GLY A 256 -1.56 22.33 -4.05
C GLY A 256 -0.90 22.83 -5.33
N GLY A 257 -0.58 21.92 -6.25
CA GLY A 257 -0.02 22.24 -7.57
C GLY A 257 -0.99 23.03 -8.45
N LEU A 258 -2.30 22.74 -8.36
CA LEU A 258 -3.33 23.52 -9.06
C LEU A 258 -3.44 24.95 -8.50
N ILE A 259 -3.35 25.12 -7.19
CA ILE A 259 -3.29 26.45 -6.56
C ILE A 259 -2.04 27.20 -7.03
N ASN A 260 -0.89 26.54 -7.05
CA ASN A 260 0.36 27.11 -7.55
C ASN A 260 0.24 27.51 -9.04
N PHE A 261 -0.33 26.65 -9.89
CA PHE A 261 -0.63 26.95 -11.29
C PHE A 261 -1.50 28.20 -11.44
N GLN A 262 -2.56 28.33 -10.63
CA GLN A 262 -3.46 29.47 -10.68
C GLN A 262 -2.80 30.78 -10.17
N LEU A 263 -1.81 30.69 -9.28
CA LEU A 263 -1.00 31.85 -8.88
C LEU A 263 -0.14 32.37 -10.03
N ILE A 264 0.38 31.47 -10.87
CA ILE A 264 1.38 31.77 -11.91
C ILE A 264 0.73 32.10 -13.26
N ALA A 265 -0.32 31.37 -13.67
CA ALA A 265 -0.83 31.40 -15.04
C ALA A 265 -1.35 32.78 -15.48
N MET A 266 -1.98 33.54 -14.58
CA MET A 266 -2.56 34.85 -14.91
C MET A 266 -1.46 35.91 -15.18
N PRO A 267 -0.50 36.17 -14.28
CA PRO A 267 0.64 37.06 -14.58
C PRO A 267 1.40 36.67 -15.85
N MET A 268 1.60 35.36 -16.07
CA MET A 268 2.29 34.86 -17.26
C MET A 268 1.51 35.15 -18.55
N SER A 269 0.18 35.20 -18.49
CA SER A 269 -0.62 35.61 -19.64
C SER A 269 -0.41 37.07 -20.02
N GLU A 270 -0.14 37.96 -19.07
CA GLU A 270 0.18 39.35 -19.41
C GLU A 270 1.62 39.50 -19.93
N MET A 271 2.58 38.75 -19.37
CA MET A 271 3.99 38.82 -19.78
C MET A 271 4.31 38.14 -21.12
N VAL A 272 3.71 36.98 -21.38
CA VAL A 272 4.00 36.14 -22.56
C VAL A 272 2.95 36.34 -23.68
N GLY A 273 1.89 37.10 -23.39
CA GLY A 273 0.81 37.43 -24.31
C GLY A 273 -0.37 36.45 -24.19
N GLY A 274 -1.48 36.92 -23.60
CA GLY A 274 -2.64 36.10 -23.27
C GLY A 274 -3.50 35.71 -24.48
N THR A 275 -3.23 36.34 -25.62
CA THR A 275 -3.79 36.03 -26.93
C THR A 275 -2.87 35.14 -27.77
N SER A 276 -1.70 34.78 -27.26
CA SER A 276 -0.78 33.84 -27.91
C SER A 276 -1.22 32.41 -27.59
N TYR A 277 -1.51 31.64 -28.65
CA TYR A 277 -1.89 30.24 -28.56
C TYR A 277 -0.88 29.38 -29.32
N ILE A 278 -0.47 28.26 -28.72
CA ILE A 278 0.18 27.15 -29.41
C ILE A 278 -0.89 26.08 -29.61
N GLY A 279 -1.36 25.91 -30.85
CA GLY A 279 -2.46 25.00 -31.16
C GLY A 279 -3.77 25.41 -30.45
N SER A 280 -4.29 24.55 -29.57
CA SER A 280 -5.53 24.79 -28.83
C SER A 280 -5.34 25.28 -27.39
N VAL A 281 -4.10 25.44 -26.93
CA VAL A 281 -3.76 25.82 -25.55
C VAL A 281 -3.06 27.19 -25.51
N LYS A 282 -3.30 27.96 -24.44
CA LYS A 282 -2.67 29.27 -24.26
C LYS A 282 -1.19 29.10 -23.95
N THR A 283 -0.35 29.96 -24.51
CA THR A 283 1.10 29.94 -24.24
C THR A 283 1.41 30.18 -22.76
N SER A 284 0.59 30.98 -22.06
CA SER A 284 0.68 31.21 -20.60
C SER A 284 0.55 29.93 -19.77
N ASP A 285 -0.38 29.06 -20.17
CA ASP A 285 -0.70 27.83 -19.43
C ASP A 285 0.45 26.83 -19.59
N ILE A 286 1.04 26.76 -20.80
CA ILE A 286 2.24 25.97 -21.04
C ILE A 286 3.40 26.49 -20.19
N ALA A 287 3.63 27.80 -20.18
CA ALA A 287 4.75 28.39 -19.44
C ALA A 287 4.64 28.16 -17.92
N ALA A 288 3.44 28.33 -17.35
CA ALA A 288 3.18 28.02 -15.95
C ALA A 288 3.42 26.53 -15.62
N LEU A 289 2.96 25.63 -16.49
CA LEU A 289 3.16 24.19 -16.32
C LEU A 289 4.64 23.80 -16.40
N VAL A 290 5.43 24.43 -17.27
CA VAL A 290 6.88 24.20 -17.38
C VAL A 290 7.61 24.61 -16.11
N ILE A 291 7.25 25.76 -15.50
CA ILE A 291 7.84 26.19 -14.21
C ILE A 291 7.59 25.13 -13.15
N ILE A 292 6.33 24.70 -12.97
CA ILE A 292 5.94 23.68 -12.00
C ILE A 292 6.65 22.34 -12.25
N LEU A 293 6.80 21.93 -13.52
CA LEU A 293 7.51 20.69 -13.86
C LEU A 293 9.00 20.75 -13.48
N ILE A 294 9.66 21.87 -13.77
CA ILE A 294 11.07 22.05 -13.38
C ILE A 294 11.19 22.02 -11.86
N GLU A 295 10.25 22.63 -11.17
CA GLU A 295 10.23 22.74 -9.72
C GLU A 295 10.02 21.38 -9.04
N ILE A 296 9.04 20.59 -9.49
CA ILE A 296 8.85 19.19 -9.06
C ILE A 296 10.11 18.36 -9.36
N ALA A 297 10.73 18.53 -10.53
CA ALA A 297 11.94 17.81 -10.87
C ALA A 297 13.12 18.18 -9.95
N MET A 298 13.31 19.47 -9.66
CA MET A 298 14.36 19.92 -8.73
C MET A 298 14.09 19.47 -7.31
N GLY A 299 12.84 19.51 -6.85
CA GLY A 299 12.44 19.02 -5.54
C GLY A 299 12.70 17.53 -5.37
N LEU A 300 12.41 16.74 -6.41
CA LEU A 300 12.71 15.32 -6.44
C LEU A 300 14.23 15.05 -6.40
N PHE A 301 15.04 15.80 -7.16
CA PHE A 301 16.49 15.66 -7.11
C PHE A 301 17.08 16.08 -5.75
N LEU A 302 16.50 17.09 -5.11
CA LEU A 302 16.89 17.54 -3.77
C LEU A 302 16.65 16.44 -2.73
N LEU A 303 15.46 15.84 -2.72
CA LEU A 303 15.10 14.78 -1.77
C LEU A 303 15.87 13.48 -2.00
N GLU A 304 16.15 13.14 -3.27
CA GLU A 304 17.00 12.01 -3.61
C GLU A 304 18.46 12.25 -3.16
N SER A 305 18.98 13.47 -3.35
CA SER A 305 20.32 13.86 -2.87
C SER A 305 20.43 13.83 -1.34
N LEU A 306 19.34 14.11 -0.63
CA LEU A 306 19.27 13.99 0.83
C LEU A 306 19.09 12.55 1.33
N ARG A 307 18.91 11.56 0.43
CA ARG A 307 18.59 10.16 0.74
C ARG A 307 17.30 9.99 1.57
N ILE A 308 16.39 10.96 1.45
CA ILE A 308 15.04 10.84 2.01
C ILE A 308 14.24 9.91 1.12
N THR A 309 14.33 10.10 -0.21
CA THR A 309 13.73 9.21 -1.21
C THR A 309 14.76 8.32 -1.90
N ARG A 310 14.30 7.22 -2.50
CA ARG A 310 15.11 6.28 -3.28
C ARG A 310 14.51 5.93 -4.64
N LEU A 311 14.04 6.96 -5.36
CA LEU A 311 13.46 6.79 -6.68
C LEU A 311 14.52 6.50 -7.75
N PHE A 312 15.76 6.96 -7.57
CA PHE A 312 16.84 6.86 -8.55
C PHE A 312 18.08 6.20 -7.94
N PRO A 313 18.23 4.87 -8.07
CA PRO A 313 19.34 4.13 -7.47
C PRO A 313 20.73 4.67 -7.82
N ILE A 314 20.89 5.24 -9.02
CA ILE A 314 22.13 5.83 -9.51
C ILE A 314 22.61 6.97 -8.60
N ILE A 315 21.69 7.83 -8.13
CA ILE A 315 22.01 8.98 -7.27
C ILE A 315 22.44 8.51 -5.88
N SER A 316 21.86 7.42 -5.38
CA SER A 316 22.26 6.83 -4.10
C SER A 316 23.69 6.28 -4.13
N SER A 317 24.17 5.79 -5.28
CA SER A 317 25.53 5.27 -5.47
C SER A 317 26.59 6.33 -5.79
N MET A 318 26.20 7.59 -5.99
CA MET A 318 27.15 8.69 -6.25
C MET A 318 28.00 9.00 -5.02
N ASP A 319 29.20 9.52 -5.27
CA ASP A 319 30.11 10.00 -4.23
C ASP A 319 29.51 11.19 -3.47
N ASP A 320 29.95 11.36 -2.22
CA ASP A 320 29.40 12.37 -1.30
C ASP A 320 29.60 13.82 -1.80
N GLN A 321 30.64 14.07 -2.61
CA GLN A 321 30.92 15.41 -3.13
C GLN A 321 29.92 15.78 -4.24
N MET A 322 29.72 14.91 -5.21
CA MET A 322 28.75 15.13 -6.29
C MET A 322 27.34 15.29 -5.72
N ARG A 323 26.95 14.48 -4.74
CA ARG A 323 25.64 14.57 -4.09
C ARG A 323 25.42 15.90 -3.37
N ARG A 324 26.45 16.40 -2.65
CA ARG A 324 26.38 17.72 -2.01
C ARG A 324 26.26 18.84 -3.05
N ARG A 325 26.97 18.76 -4.16
CA ARG A 325 26.85 19.74 -5.27
C ARG A 325 25.44 19.72 -5.85
N MET A 326 24.89 18.55 -6.13
CA MET A 326 23.53 18.38 -6.64
C MET A 326 22.48 18.94 -5.68
N MET A 327 22.63 18.71 -4.37
CA MET A 327 21.79 19.30 -3.33
C MET A 327 21.84 20.83 -3.36
N ILE A 328 23.02 21.43 -3.47
CA ILE A 328 23.17 22.89 -3.51
C ILE A 328 22.58 23.47 -4.81
N ILE A 329 22.81 22.82 -5.95
CA ILE A 329 22.30 23.26 -7.26
C ILE A 329 20.77 23.17 -7.32
N SER A 330 20.18 22.06 -6.88
CA SER A 330 18.73 21.89 -6.85
C SER A 330 18.09 22.90 -5.90
N LEU A 331 18.64 23.08 -4.70
CA LEU A 331 18.15 24.07 -3.73
C LEU A 331 18.25 25.50 -4.26
N SER A 332 19.34 25.86 -4.94
CA SER A 332 19.50 27.21 -5.48
C SER A 332 18.51 27.49 -6.60
N ILE A 333 18.29 26.54 -7.52
CA ILE A 333 17.28 26.67 -8.58
C ILE A 333 15.88 26.80 -7.98
N LEU A 334 15.54 25.97 -6.99
CA LEU A 334 14.22 25.99 -6.34
C LEU A 334 13.98 27.31 -5.59
N CYS A 335 15.01 27.86 -4.94
CA CYS A 335 14.95 29.17 -4.29
C CYS A 335 14.78 30.32 -5.31
N ILE A 336 15.46 30.25 -6.46
CA ILE A 336 15.30 31.24 -7.53
C ILE A 336 13.88 31.18 -8.11
N LEU A 337 13.37 29.99 -8.40
CA LEU A 337 11.99 29.80 -8.89
C LEU A 337 10.97 30.29 -7.88
N ALA A 338 11.13 29.96 -6.59
CA ALA A 338 10.27 30.47 -5.52
C ALA A 338 10.29 32.00 -5.42
N GLY A 339 11.45 32.64 -5.64
CA GLY A 339 11.55 34.09 -5.72
C GLY A 339 10.80 34.68 -6.92
N ILE A 340 10.90 34.03 -8.09
CA ILE A 340 10.15 34.43 -9.29
C ILE A 340 8.63 34.28 -9.04
N GLU A 341 8.19 33.18 -8.44
CA GLU A 341 6.78 32.93 -8.16
C GLU A 341 6.20 33.88 -7.11
N ALA A 342 6.96 34.23 -6.07
CA ALA A 342 6.58 35.26 -5.12
C ALA A 342 6.34 36.60 -5.82
N SER A 343 7.22 36.97 -6.76
CA SER A 343 7.09 38.18 -7.59
C SER A 343 5.88 38.11 -8.53
N LEU A 344 5.64 36.96 -9.18
CA LEU A 344 4.46 36.75 -10.03
C LEU A 344 3.17 36.79 -9.23
N ALA A 345 3.13 36.21 -8.03
CA ALA A 345 1.97 36.26 -7.14
C ALA A 345 1.65 37.70 -6.70
N TYR A 346 2.67 38.51 -6.42
CA TYR A 346 2.51 39.95 -6.18
C TYR A 346 1.97 40.68 -7.43
N MET A 347 2.51 40.38 -8.61
CA MET A 347 2.05 40.94 -9.88
C MET A 347 0.58 40.58 -10.17
N ARG A 348 0.15 39.37 -9.82
CA ARG A 348 -1.25 38.95 -9.94
C ARG A 348 -2.20 39.86 -9.18
N ASP A 349 -1.85 40.20 -7.95
CA ASP A 349 -2.65 41.06 -7.08
C ASP A 349 -2.73 42.48 -7.66
N LEU A 350 -1.60 43.00 -8.15
CA LEU A 350 -1.57 44.30 -8.83
C LEU A 350 -2.43 44.33 -10.11
N LEU A 351 -2.36 43.27 -10.93
CA LEU A 351 -3.20 43.13 -12.13
C LEU A 351 -4.69 42.99 -11.80
N ALA A 352 -5.03 42.34 -10.68
CA ALA A 352 -6.42 42.25 -10.22
C ALA A 352 -6.94 43.63 -9.79
N LEU A 353 -6.12 44.43 -9.10
CA LEU A 353 -6.46 45.80 -8.71
C LEU A 353 -6.71 46.69 -9.92
N ASP A 354 -5.84 46.64 -10.94
CA ASP A 354 -6.01 47.44 -12.16
C ASP A 354 -7.30 47.05 -12.90
N LYS A 355 -7.63 45.75 -12.94
CA LYS A 355 -8.88 45.26 -13.56
C LYS A 355 -10.12 45.73 -12.78
N GLU A 356 -10.09 45.69 -11.45
CA GLU A 356 -11.19 46.22 -10.60
C GLU A 356 -11.37 47.73 -10.82
N ALA A 357 -10.29 48.50 -10.85
CA ALA A 357 -10.34 49.95 -11.07
C ALA A 357 -10.86 50.30 -12.48
N LEU A 358 -10.44 49.57 -13.51
CA LEU A 358 -10.95 49.73 -14.88
C LEU A 358 -12.44 49.35 -14.96
N GLN A 359 -12.86 48.25 -14.34
CA GLN A 359 -14.27 47.87 -14.29
C GLN A 359 -15.11 48.89 -13.53
N GLN A 360 -14.59 49.48 -12.46
CA GLN A 360 -15.28 50.52 -11.70
C GLN A 360 -15.40 51.82 -12.52
N SER A 361 -14.36 52.24 -13.23
CA SER A 361 -14.42 53.43 -14.10
C SER A 361 -15.38 53.22 -15.29
N LEU A 362 -15.39 52.03 -15.90
CA LEU A 362 -16.30 51.69 -17.00
C LEU A 362 -17.75 51.51 -16.53
N SER A 363 -17.98 50.93 -15.35
CA SER A 363 -19.32 50.76 -14.78
C SER A 363 -19.89 52.06 -14.20
N MET A 364 -19.04 52.95 -13.66
CA MET A 364 -19.43 54.30 -13.24
C MET A 364 -19.77 55.20 -14.43
N ALA A 365 -19.14 54.98 -15.59
CA ALA A 365 -19.57 55.59 -16.85
C ALA A 365 -20.93 55.06 -17.36
N ALA A 366 -21.34 53.86 -16.94
CA ALA A 366 -22.60 53.22 -17.37
C ALA A 366 -23.77 53.40 -16.39
N ASN A 367 -23.53 53.52 -15.07
CA ASN A 367 -24.56 53.70 -14.05
C ASN A 367 -24.10 54.67 -12.95
N ALA A 368 -24.70 55.86 -12.92
CA ALA A 368 -24.46 56.92 -11.94
C ALA A 368 -25.11 56.62 -10.57
N SER A 369 -24.69 55.55 -9.91
CA SER A 369 -25.01 55.28 -8.51
C SER A 369 -23.79 54.71 -7.81
N GLY A 370 -23.07 55.59 -7.12
CA GLY A 370 -21.86 55.26 -6.38
C GLY A 370 -22.11 54.25 -5.28
N VAL A 371 -21.49 53.08 -5.41
CA VAL A 371 -21.32 52.13 -4.30
C VAL A 371 -19.95 52.40 -3.68
N ALA A 372 -19.97 52.64 -2.37
CA ALA A 372 -18.84 53.04 -1.56
C ALA A 372 -17.67 52.04 -1.66
N ALA A 373 -16.49 52.58 -2.00
CA ALA A 373 -15.21 51.89 -1.87
C ALA A 373 -14.96 51.60 -0.39
N SER A 374 -15.32 50.41 0.06
CA SER A 374 -14.95 49.93 1.39
C SER A 374 -13.61 49.18 1.32
N ASN A 375 -12.70 49.63 2.19
CA ASN A 375 -11.47 48.99 2.64
C ASN A 375 -10.25 49.04 1.70
N ALA A 376 -9.59 50.20 1.60
CA ALA A 376 -8.23 50.32 1.05
C ALA A 376 -7.13 50.01 2.10
N GLU A 377 -7.43 50.16 3.39
CA GLU A 377 -6.43 50.17 4.47
C GLU A 377 -5.90 48.77 4.87
N PHE A 378 -6.66 47.70 4.62
CA PHE A 378 -6.28 46.32 4.96
C PHE A 378 -5.92 45.43 3.75
N ARG A 379 -5.72 46.02 2.56
CA ARG A 379 -5.47 45.26 1.30
C ARG A 379 -4.05 44.72 1.14
N TRP A 380 -3.07 45.21 1.91
CA TRP A 380 -1.70 44.69 1.90
C TRP A 380 -1.59 43.29 2.52
N ILE A 381 -2.54 42.90 3.39
CA ILE A 381 -2.56 41.60 4.08
C ILE A 381 -2.76 40.45 3.07
N PRO A 382 -3.77 40.48 2.17
CA PRO A 382 -3.88 39.51 1.08
C PRO A 382 -2.64 39.46 0.18
N SER A 383 -2.08 40.63 -0.19
CA SER A 383 -0.92 40.73 -1.08
C SER A 383 0.31 40.01 -0.51
N ILE A 384 0.65 40.29 0.76
CA ILE A 384 1.73 39.59 1.47
C ILE A 384 1.41 38.11 1.61
N GLY A 385 0.17 37.75 1.95
CA GLY A 385 -0.25 36.35 2.07
C GLY A 385 -0.05 35.56 0.77
N GLN A 386 -0.37 36.15 -0.38
CA GLN A 386 -0.18 35.53 -1.69
C GLN A 386 1.29 35.46 -2.11
N MET A 387 2.08 36.50 -1.81
CA MET A 387 3.53 36.48 -2.06
C MET A 387 4.23 35.41 -1.23
N VAL A 388 3.91 35.32 0.07
CA VAL A 388 4.42 34.28 0.96
C VAL A 388 3.98 32.90 0.50
N MET A 389 2.72 32.75 0.08
CA MET A 389 2.22 31.50 -0.50
C MET A 389 2.98 31.13 -1.78
N GLY A 390 3.22 32.07 -2.69
CA GLY A 390 4.01 31.87 -3.91
C GLY A 390 5.46 31.48 -3.64
N PHE A 391 6.04 31.94 -2.54
CA PHE A 391 7.39 31.52 -2.11
C PHE A 391 7.40 30.12 -1.46
N ILE A 392 6.41 29.81 -0.62
CA ILE A 392 6.39 28.57 0.17
C ILE A 392 5.91 27.37 -0.65
N LEU A 393 4.93 27.56 -1.54
CA LEU A 393 4.33 26.47 -2.30
C LEU A 393 5.36 25.65 -3.08
N PRO A 394 6.39 26.25 -3.72
CA PRO A 394 7.42 25.47 -4.37
C PRO A 394 8.14 24.46 -3.46
N PHE A 395 8.53 24.90 -2.27
CA PHE A 395 9.14 23.99 -1.30
C PHE A 395 8.15 22.92 -0.81
N ALA A 396 6.86 23.26 -0.72
CA ALA A 396 5.82 22.29 -0.39
C ALA A 396 5.62 21.25 -1.50
N LEU A 397 5.65 21.66 -2.78
CA LEU A 397 5.55 20.77 -3.94
C LEU A 397 6.80 19.90 -4.09
N ALA A 398 7.98 20.36 -3.66
CA ALA A 398 9.16 19.51 -3.60
C ALA A 398 8.95 18.26 -2.73
N PHE A 399 8.20 18.37 -1.62
CA PHE A 399 7.89 17.25 -0.74
C PHE A 399 6.99 16.18 -1.35
N ILE A 400 6.43 16.40 -2.54
CA ILE A 400 5.62 15.42 -3.28
C ILE A 400 6.43 14.15 -3.57
N ALA A 401 7.76 14.23 -3.66
CA ALA A 401 8.57 13.05 -3.93
C ALA A 401 8.43 11.95 -2.86
N ILE A 402 8.17 12.31 -1.58
CA ILE A 402 8.03 11.35 -0.47
C ILE A 402 6.79 10.45 -0.67
N PRO A 403 5.55 10.98 -0.77
CA PRO A 403 4.38 10.16 -1.05
C PRO A 403 4.47 9.54 -2.45
N LEU A 404 5.09 10.19 -3.44
CA LEU A 404 5.28 9.62 -4.78
C LEU A 404 6.09 8.32 -4.75
N GLU A 405 7.16 8.25 -3.98
CA GLU A 405 7.93 7.00 -3.78
C GLU A 405 7.07 5.89 -3.19
N SER A 406 6.39 6.19 -2.08
CA SER A 406 5.47 5.24 -1.43
C SER A 406 4.37 4.78 -2.38
N PHE A 407 3.86 5.70 -3.20
CA PHE A 407 2.85 5.41 -4.22
C PHE A 407 3.41 4.50 -5.31
N ILE A 408 4.59 4.77 -5.87
CA ILE A 408 5.18 3.94 -6.93
C ILE A 408 5.46 2.51 -6.45
N HIS A 409 6.00 2.35 -5.23
CA HIS A 409 6.26 1.03 -4.66
C HIS A 409 4.97 0.21 -4.47
N SER A 410 3.94 0.83 -3.90
CA SER A 410 2.65 0.17 -3.65
C SER A 410 1.82 -0.02 -4.92
N LEU A 411 1.90 0.92 -5.88
CA LEU A 411 1.24 0.88 -7.19
C LEU A 411 1.62 -0.38 -7.96
N ARG A 412 2.89 -0.81 -7.93
CA ARG A 412 3.32 -2.05 -8.59
C ARG A 412 2.53 -3.26 -8.07
N THR A 413 2.39 -3.38 -6.76
CA THR A 413 1.65 -4.48 -6.12
C THR A 413 0.16 -4.39 -6.45
N VAL A 414 -0.44 -3.20 -6.33
CA VAL A 414 -1.87 -2.97 -6.61
C VAL A 414 -2.20 -3.19 -8.09
N LEU A 415 -1.36 -2.75 -9.03
CA LEU A 415 -1.51 -3.04 -10.46
C LEU A 415 -1.42 -4.54 -10.74
N GLY A 416 -0.52 -5.26 -10.06
CA GLY A 416 -0.44 -6.71 -10.15
C GLY A 416 -1.74 -7.40 -9.75
N LEU A 417 -2.33 -6.98 -8.62
CA LEU A 417 -3.62 -7.49 -8.15
C LEU A 417 -4.78 -7.11 -9.09
N ALA A 418 -4.80 -5.86 -9.56
CA ALA A 418 -5.81 -5.35 -10.48
C ALA A 418 -5.77 -6.10 -11.83
N LEU A 419 -4.57 -6.35 -12.38
CA LEU A 419 -4.41 -7.12 -13.61
C LEU A 419 -4.95 -8.54 -13.47
N VAL A 420 -4.65 -9.22 -12.35
CA VAL A 420 -5.21 -10.55 -12.04
C VAL A 420 -6.74 -10.49 -11.96
N ALA A 421 -7.29 -9.47 -11.30
CA ALA A 421 -8.74 -9.27 -11.21
C ALA A 421 -9.39 -9.02 -12.58
N VAL A 422 -8.79 -8.19 -13.43
CA VAL A 422 -9.26 -7.92 -14.80
C VAL A 422 -9.23 -9.20 -15.64
N ILE A 423 -8.14 -9.96 -15.61
CA ILE A 423 -8.05 -11.23 -16.35
C ILE A 423 -9.11 -12.21 -15.87
N ARG A 424 -9.36 -12.30 -14.56
CA ARG A 424 -10.42 -13.12 -13.99
C ARG A 424 -11.81 -12.67 -14.49
N LEU A 425 -12.08 -11.37 -14.52
CA LEU A 425 -13.34 -10.82 -15.03
C LEU A 425 -13.53 -11.12 -16.52
N VAL A 426 -12.49 -10.94 -17.34
CA VAL A 426 -12.53 -11.26 -18.78
C VAL A 426 -12.70 -12.77 -18.98
N ALA A 427 -12.08 -13.62 -18.16
CA ALA A 427 -12.26 -15.06 -18.21
C ALA A 427 -13.71 -15.47 -17.92
N ILE A 428 -14.36 -14.82 -16.94
CA ILE A 428 -15.77 -15.04 -16.59
C ILE A 428 -16.68 -14.52 -17.72
N ALA A 429 -16.42 -13.31 -18.23
CA ALA A 429 -17.16 -12.72 -19.33
C ALA A 429 -17.12 -13.59 -20.59
N ALA A 430 -15.95 -14.15 -20.93
CA ALA A 430 -15.81 -15.09 -22.03
C ALA A 430 -16.64 -16.36 -21.83
N ARG A 431 -16.73 -16.91 -20.60
CA ARG A 431 -17.62 -18.07 -20.32
C ARG A 431 -19.09 -17.72 -20.49
N LEU A 432 -19.50 -16.55 -19.98
CA LEU A 432 -20.87 -16.07 -20.07
C LEU A 432 -21.27 -15.83 -21.53
N LEU A 433 -20.46 -15.09 -22.28
CA LEU A 433 -20.67 -14.85 -23.72
C LEU A 433 -20.69 -16.16 -24.52
N GLY A 434 -19.80 -17.10 -24.20
CA GLY A 434 -19.80 -18.41 -24.86
C GLY A 434 -21.08 -19.21 -24.59
N ASN A 435 -21.58 -19.17 -23.35
CA ASN A 435 -22.87 -19.79 -23.03
C ASN A 435 -24.03 -19.05 -23.71
N LEU A 436 -24.04 -17.72 -23.72
CA LEU A 436 -25.07 -16.91 -24.38
C LEU A 436 -25.10 -17.17 -25.89
N ALA A 437 -23.95 -17.22 -26.56
CA ALA A 437 -23.84 -17.54 -27.98
C ALA A 437 -24.43 -18.92 -28.33
N GLY A 438 -24.23 -19.90 -27.45
CA GLY A 438 -24.83 -21.22 -27.60
C GLY A 438 -26.35 -21.18 -27.51
N HIS A 439 -26.89 -20.53 -26.47
CA HIS A 439 -28.34 -20.43 -26.27
C HIS A 439 -29.00 -19.53 -27.32
N SER A 440 -28.36 -18.44 -27.73
CA SER A 440 -28.88 -17.53 -28.74
C SER A 440 -28.96 -18.22 -30.09
N ALA A 441 -27.98 -19.03 -30.48
CA ALA A 441 -28.06 -19.83 -31.69
C ALA A 441 -29.22 -20.81 -31.67
N THR A 442 -29.46 -21.49 -30.55
CA THR A 442 -30.63 -22.37 -30.39
C THR A 442 -31.95 -21.58 -30.44
N LEU A 443 -32.04 -20.44 -29.75
CA LEU A 443 -33.22 -19.57 -29.78
C LEU A 443 -33.49 -18.99 -31.17
N LEU A 444 -32.45 -18.56 -31.89
CA LEU A 444 -32.57 -18.05 -33.25
C LEU A 444 -33.05 -19.15 -34.20
N THR A 445 -32.60 -20.38 -33.98
CA THR A 445 -33.09 -21.54 -34.73
C THR A 445 -34.58 -21.78 -34.47
N HIS A 446 -35.03 -21.74 -33.20
CA HIS A 446 -36.46 -21.86 -32.89
C HIS A 446 -37.30 -20.67 -33.40
N ALA A 447 -36.78 -19.45 -33.34
CA ALA A 447 -37.46 -18.26 -33.87
C ALA A 447 -37.58 -18.31 -35.40
N TYR A 448 -36.55 -18.83 -36.07
CA TYR A 448 -36.54 -19.10 -37.50
C TYR A 448 -37.57 -20.19 -37.88
N ASP A 449 -37.65 -21.28 -37.12
CA ASP A 449 -38.69 -22.31 -37.30
C ASP A 449 -40.10 -21.73 -37.08
N LEU A 450 -40.31 -20.85 -36.07
CA LEU A 450 -41.60 -20.20 -35.80
C LEU A 450 -42.05 -19.28 -36.95
N LEU A 451 -41.14 -18.50 -37.52
CA LEU A 451 -41.41 -17.66 -38.69
C LEU A 451 -41.89 -18.49 -39.89
N ILE A 452 -41.28 -19.66 -40.11
CA ILE A 452 -41.64 -20.58 -41.19
C ILE A 452 -42.93 -21.37 -40.89
N MET A 453 -43.31 -21.53 -39.62
CA MET A 453 -44.48 -22.31 -39.21
C MET A 453 -45.83 -21.69 -39.58
N LEU A 454 -45.92 -20.35 -39.62
CA LEU A 454 -47.14 -19.59 -39.92
C LEU A 454 -47.81 -20.04 -41.25
N PRO A 455 -47.12 -20.07 -42.40
CA PRO A 455 -47.71 -20.55 -43.64
C PRO A 455 -47.81 -22.08 -43.76
N LEU A 456 -46.92 -22.86 -43.12
CA LEU A 456 -47.03 -24.32 -43.15
C LEU A 456 -48.26 -24.83 -42.38
N SER A 457 -48.72 -24.12 -41.36
CA SER A 457 -49.95 -24.46 -40.64
C SER A 457 -51.19 -24.31 -41.53
N ILE A 458 -51.21 -23.30 -42.41
CA ILE A 458 -52.24 -23.08 -43.43
C ILE A 458 -52.17 -24.21 -44.47
N GLU A 459 -50.98 -24.55 -44.97
CA GLU A 459 -50.79 -25.65 -45.93
C GLU A 459 -51.19 -27.03 -45.37
N ARG A 460 -50.89 -27.31 -44.09
CA ARG A 460 -51.30 -28.55 -43.41
C ARG A 460 -52.80 -28.60 -43.13
N LEU A 461 -53.44 -27.47 -42.85
CA LEU A 461 -54.90 -27.39 -42.73
C LEU A 461 -55.61 -27.66 -44.06
N PHE A 462 -55.06 -27.15 -45.17
CA PHE A 462 -55.56 -27.45 -46.52
C PHE A 462 -55.28 -28.89 -46.94
N SER A 463 -54.10 -29.43 -46.62
CA SER A 463 -53.74 -30.83 -46.93
C SER A 463 -54.55 -31.83 -46.10
N ARG A 464 -54.83 -31.55 -44.81
CA ARG A 464 -55.75 -32.36 -43.99
C ARG A 464 -57.18 -32.36 -44.53
N LYS A 465 -57.67 -31.23 -45.04
CA LYS A 465 -58.98 -31.18 -45.72
C LYS A 465 -58.98 -32.01 -47.01
N ARG A 466 -57.86 -32.01 -47.74
CA ARG A 466 -57.70 -32.78 -48.98
C ARG A 466 -57.59 -34.28 -48.70
N GLU A 467 -56.82 -34.69 -47.70
CA GLU A 467 -56.73 -36.08 -47.22
C GLU A 467 -58.07 -36.57 -46.65
N ALA A 468 -58.80 -35.73 -45.90
CA ALA A 468 -60.16 -36.05 -45.45
C ALA A 468 -61.15 -36.20 -46.63
N ALA A 469 -61.04 -35.36 -47.67
CA ALA A 469 -61.84 -35.50 -48.88
C ALA A 469 -61.48 -36.74 -49.72
N THR A 470 -60.20 -37.14 -49.72
CA THR A 470 -59.76 -38.35 -50.41
C THR A 470 -60.20 -39.61 -49.65
N ALA A 471 -60.18 -39.59 -48.31
CA ALA A 471 -60.72 -40.67 -47.47
C ALA A 471 -62.24 -40.86 -47.63
N VAL A 472 -62.99 -39.79 -47.92
CA VAL A 472 -64.42 -39.86 -48.27
C VAL A 472 -64.63 -40.47 -49.66
N GLN A 473 -63.75 -40.20 -50.63
CA GLN A 473 -63.80 -40.81 -51.96
C GLN A 473 -63.46 -42.32 -51.95
N PHE A 474 -62.55 -42.78 -51.09
CA PHE A 474 -62.25 -44.20 -50.94
C PHE A 474 -63.39 -44.99 -50.25
N ALA A 475 -64.21 -44.33 -49.43
CA ALA A 475 -65.41 -44.93 -48.84
C ALA A 475 -66.55 -45.08 -49.86
N ASP A 476 -66.68 -44.15 -50.81
CA ASP A 476 -67.72 -44.13 -51.85
C ASP A 476 -67.45 -45.13 -53.00
N SER A 477 -66.17 -45.46 -53.23
CA SER A 477 -65.75 -46.48 -54.21
C SER A 477 -65.93 -47.93 -53.72
N GLN A 478 -66.00 -48.17 -52.40
CA GLN A 478 -66.27 -49.52 -51.88
C GLN A 478 -67.77 -49.88 -51.94
N THR A 479 -68.66 -48.89 -51.84
CA THR A 479 -70.11 -49.10 -51.90
C THR A 479 -70.64 -49.39 -53.31
N THR A 480 -69.87 -49.10 -54.36
CA THR A 480 -70.28 -49.31 -55.76
C THR A 480 -69.84 -50.66 -56.33
N ASP A 481 -68.75 -51.26 -55.83
CA ASP A 481 -68.33 -52.62 -56.22
C ASP A 481 -69.06 -53.75 -55.45
N GLU A 482 -69.63 -53.47 -54.26
CA GLU A 482 -70.38 -54.48 -53.48
C GLU A 482 -71.80 -54.78 -53.98
N LEU A 483 -72.32 -54.03 -54.97
CA LEU A 483 -73.68 -54.21 -55.50
C LEU A 483 -73.74 -54.96 -56.85
N ALA A 484 -72.60 -55.32 -57.44
CA ALA A 484 -72.54 -55.94 -58.77
C ALA A 484 -72.39 -57.48 -58.78
N ASP A 485 -72.18 -58.15 -57.63
CA ASP A 485 -71.82 -59.57 -57.60
C ASP A 485 -72.73 -60.45 -56.71
N ALA A 486 -74.04 -60.22 -56.80
CA ALA A 486 -75.06 -61.01 -56.10
C ALA A 486 -75.84 -61.93 -57.05
N ILE A 487 -75.20 -62.99 -57.56
CA ILE A 487 -75.87 -64.23 -58.00
C ILE A 487 -75.02 -65.42 -57.51
N PRO A 488 -75.57 -66.34 -56.70
CA PRO A 488 -74.79 -67.43 -56.12
C PRO A 488 -74.73 -68.61 -57.09
N ASP A 489 -73.55 -69.18 -57.27
CA ASP A 489 -73.47 -70.56 -57.74
C ASP A 489 -72.39 -71.37 -57.01
N VAL A 490 -72.76 -72.62 -56.81
CA VAL A 490 -72.23 -73.58 -55.84
C VAL A 490 -71.09 -74.38 -56.48
N ALA A 491 -69.95 -74.53 -55.81
CA ALA A 491 -69.17 -75.80 -55.68
C ALA A 491 -67.66 -75.60 -55.37
N ALA A 492 -67.14 -76.58 -54.62
CA ALA A 492 -65.74 -77.06 -54.52
C ALA A 492 -64.74 -76.17 -53.74
N GLU A 493 -64.26 -76.60 -52.56
CA GLU A 493 -63.04 -77.42 -52.35
C GLU A 493 -61.76 -76.66 -52.76
N GLU A 494 -60.64 -76.60 -52.05
CA GLU A 494 -60.02 -77.29 -50.92
C GLU A 494 -58.63 -76.59 -50.75
N LYS A 495 -57.95 -76.75 -49.61
CA LYS A 495 -56.53 -76.41 -49.34
C LYS A 495 -56.19 -74.90 -49.26
N ARG A 496 -55.56 -74.36 -48.21
CA ARG A 496 -54.53 -74.91 -47.32
C ARG A 496 -54.46 -74.07 -46.05
N SER A 497 -54.46 -74.77 -44.93
CA SER A 497 -54.02 -74.27 -43.63
C SER A 497 -52.51 -74.44 -43.46
N ARG A 498 -51.99 -73.74 -42.43
CA ARG A 498 -50.68 -73.88 -41.73
C ARG A 498 -49.54 -73.07 -42.37
N LYS A 499 -48.73 -72.30 -41.62
CA LYS A 499 -48.10 -72.68 -40.34
C LYS A 499 -47.45 -71.48 -39.61
N SER A 500 -47.71 -71.38 -38.29
CA SER A 500 -46.90 -70.86 -37.14
C SER A 500 -46.21 -69.49 -37.21
N ARG A 501 -46.27 -68.54 -36.26
CA ARG A 501 -46.60 -68.45 -34.81
C ARG A 501 -45.90 -69.41 -33.83
N SER A 502 -44.82 -68.94 -33.21
CA SER A 502 -44.25 -69.26 -31.86
C SER A 502 -42.76 -68.93 -31.87
N LYS A 503 -42.05 -68.53 -30.81
CA LYS A 503 -42.24 -68.22 -29.37
C LYS A 503 -40.86 -67.62 -28.96
N ASN A 504 -40.78 -66.49 -28.26
CA ASN A 504 -40.79 -66.35 -26.80
C ASN A 504 -39.55 -66.91 -26.05
N ASN A 505 -38.74 -65.98 -25.51
CA ASN A 505 -38.27 -65.86 -24.11
C ASN A 505 -37.27 -66.88 -23.48
N SER A 506 -36.17 -66.35 -22.91
CA SER A 506 -35.47 -66.84 -21.69
C SER A 506 -34.37 -65.82 -21.28
N ASN A 507 -34.49 -65.08 -20.16
CA ASN A 507 -34.12 -65.39 -18.77
C ASN A 507 -32.62 -65.29 -18.39
N ASN A 508 -32.31 -64.21 -17.66
CA ASN A 508 -31.62 -64.04 -16.37
C ASN A 508 -30.76 -65.18 -15.73
N SER A 509 -29.55 -64.84 -15.27
CA SER A 509 -28.85 -65.32 -14.05
C SER A 509 -27.54 -64.51 -13.85
N ASN A 510 -27.33 -63.67 -12.83
CA ASN A 510 -27.00 -63.85 -11.38
C ASN A 510 -25.54 -64.22 -11.01
N ASN A 511 -25.06 -63.59 -9.92
CA ASN A 511 -23.92 -63.87 -9.02
C ASN A 511 -22.47 -63.51 -9.47
N SER A 512 -21.52 -63.10 -8.60
CA SER A 512 -21.45 -62.72 -7.17
C SER A 512 -20.00 -62.32 -6.81
N ASN A 513 -19.84 -61.45 -5.80
CA ASN A 513 -18.78 -61.36 -4.77
C ASN A 513 -17.28 -61.53 -5.12
N ASN A 514 -16.45 -60.55 -4.71
CA ASN A 514 -15.58 -60.72 -3.55
C ASN A 514 -15.06 -59.38 -2.98
N SER A 515 -15.29 -59.19 -1.67
CA SER A 515 -14.45 -58.51 -0.64
C SER A 515 -12.95 -58.78 -0.83
N GLY A 516 -11.98 -57.97 -0.41
CA GLY A 516 -11.86 -56.97 0.65
C GLY A 516 -10.48 -57.18 1.28
N ASP A 517 -9.68 -56.14 1.54
CA ASP A 517 -8.83 -56.09 2.73
C ASP A 517 -8.23 -54.71 2.95
N ALA A 518 -8.07 -54.40 4.23
CA ALA A 518 -7.75 -53.11 4.81
C ALA A 518 -6.33 -53.10 5.41
N ALA A 519 -5.93 -51.90 5.83
CA ALA A 519 -5.01 -51.59 6.94
C ALA A 519 -3.49 -51.70 6.64
N VAL A 520 -2.55 -50.96 7.26
CA VAL A 520 -2.49 -49.83 8.22
C VAL A 520 -0.99 -49.46 8.35
N ALA A 521 -0.70 -48.18 8.59
CA ALA A 521 0.45 -47.57 9.31
C ALA A 521 1.92 -47.54 8.80
N ALA A 522 2.47 -46.32 9.01
CA ALA A 522 3.77 -45.94 9.56
C ALA A 522 4.96 -45.66 8.62
N ALA A 523 5.26 -44.36 8.43
CA ALA A 523 6.49 -43.70 8.91
C ALA A 523 6.31 -42.17 8.89
#